data_AF-A0A497FTA0-F1
#
_entry.id   AF-A0A497FTA0-F1
#
_cell.length_a   1.000
_cell.length_b   1.000
_cell.length_c   1.000
_cell.angle_alpha   90.00
_cell.angle_beta   90.00
_cell.angle_gamma   90.00
#
_symmetry.space_group_name_H-M   'P 1'
#
loop_
_entity.id
_entity.type
_entity.pdbx_description
1 polymer ?
#
loop_
_entity_poly.entity_id
_entity_poly.type
_entity_poly.pdbx_seq_one_letter_code
_entity_poly.pdbx_strand_id
1 'polypeptide(L)'
;MLEEEAKQHEISFRHVYLNLRLESATRFVLYSSIALKIDPELKIRSMSAEELLAFILRYLRQKEIYTVITVDEVDYYLKCARSTDVIYDLTRMNEVFFGEPINVLGLIFIARDPEWRDMLDPAERSSLGRIIVNFKPYTRGQVYDILEYRAREAFVAGAVSSEVLEYVAEVTAEHANSDIRFALDVLYYAGNLAENQGAEKVSLDHVRAVLGDLEPSITSEDIITLNGDEKYVLMALALELKAGERAFVDLEDVWGTYREVCEQYGVKPVGRRRCNELLHSLYVKGIIDTKGLKVGVSSVPVEKLSRFLDYVISRLKEEI
;
A
#
# COMPACT_ATOMS: atom_id res chain seq x y z
N MET A 1 12.67 -16.78 15.12
CA MET A 1 12.80 -16.20 16.48
C MET A 1 12.16 -17.06 17.56
N LEU A 2 10.82 -17.19 17.67
CA LEU A 2 10.20 -17.98 18.76
C LEU A 2 10.50 -19.50 18.68
N GLU A 3 10.39 -20.11 17.50
CA GLU A 3 10.77 -21.54 17.34
C GLU A 3 12.26 -21.78 17.55
N GLU A 4 13.11 -20.82 17.18
CA GLU A 4 14.55 -20.92 17.37
C GLU A 4 14.91 -20.85 18.84
N GLU A 5 14.30 -19.92 19.59
CA GLU A 5 14.46 -19.81 21.04
C GLU A 5 13.97 -21.08 21.74
N ALA A 6 12.78 -21.57 21.40
CA ALA A 6 12.24 -22.79 21.99
C ALA A 6 13.14 -24.02 21.75
N LYS A 7 13.76 -24.12 20.58
CA LYS A 7 14.76 -25.17 20.28
C LYS A 7 15.98 -25.09 21.19
N GLN A 8 16.43 -23.90 21.58
CA GLN A 8 17.57 -23.74 22.50
C GLN A 8 17.25 -24.26 23.91
N HIS A 9 15.99 -24.20 24.32
CA HIS A 9 15.51 -24.71 25.61
C HIS A 9 14.92 -26.12 25.52
N GLU A 10 15.13 -26.83 24.40
CA GLU A 10 14.61 -28.20 24.17
C GLU A 10 13.08 -28.31 24.27
N ILE A 11 12.35 -27.22 24.02
CA ILE A 11 10.89 -27.18 24.01
C ILE A 11 10.40 -27.49 22.60
N SER A 12 9.55 -28.52 22.48
CA SER A 12 8.85 -28.82 21.23
C SER A 12 7.79 -27.74 20.97
N PHE A 13 8.13 -26.73 20.15
CA PHE A 13 7.27 -25.59 19.87
C PHE A 13 7.03 -25.40 18.38
N ARG A 14 5.79 -25.04 18.02
CA ARG A 14 5.38 -24.71 16.65
C ARG A 14 4.63 -23.38 16.60
N HIS A 15 4.99 -22.52 15.66
CA HIS A 15 4.19 -21.35 15.31
C HIS A 15 3.33 -21.68 14.09
N VAL A 16 2.01 -21.63 14.27
CA VAL A 16 1.05 -21.87 13.20
C VAL A 16 0.47 -20.54 12.74
N TYR A 17 0.85 -20.12 11.54
CA TYR A 17 0.25 -18.96 10.89
C TYR A 17 -0.86 -19.41 9.93
N LEU A 18 -2.04 -18.80 10.02
CA LEU A 18 -3.20 -19.06 9.17
C LEU A 18 -3.63 -17.75 8.52
N ASN A 19 -3.85 -17.77 7.21
CA ASN A 19 -4.49 -16.64 6.53
C ASN A 19 -5.93 -17.05 6.16
N LEU A 20 -6.93 -16.41 6.80
CA LEU A 20 -8.33 -16.76 6.57
C LEU A 20 -8.90 -16.25 5.24
N ARG A 21 -8.15 -15.55 4.41
CA ARG A 21 -8.59 -15.27 3.04
C ARG A 21 -8.23 -16.41 2.08
N LEU A 22 -7.11 -17.08 2.33
CA LEU A 22 -6.61 -18.17 1.49
C LEU A 22 -7.06 -19.55 1.97
N GLU A 23 -7.20 -19.73 3.29
CA GLU A 23 -7.28 -21.06 3.92
C GLU A 23 -8.64 -21.37 4.59
N SER A 24 -9.67 -20.58 4.31
CA SER A 24 -10.94 -20.62 5.07
C SER A 24 -12.16 -21.14 4.31
N ALA A 25 -11.97 -21.81 3.17
CA ALA A 25 -13.08 -22.29 2.34
C ALA A 25 -14.10 -23.13 3.13
N THR A 26 -13.65 -23.89 4.14
CA THR A 26 -14.49 -24.55 5.16
C THR A 26 -13.72 -24.70 6.47
N ARG A 27 -14.42 -24.94 7.59
CA ARG A 27 -13.79 -25.29 8.88
C ARG A 27 -12.84 -26.50 8.76
N PHE A 28 -13.22 -27.50 7.96
CA PHE A 28 -12.38 -28.67 7.73
C PHE A 28 -11.07 -28.33 7.01
N VAL A 29 -11.11 -27.49 5.98
CA VAL A 29 -9.90 -27.04 5.25
C VAL A 29 -8.97 -26.27 6.19
N LEU A 30 -9.53 -25.37 7.00
CA LEU A 30 -8.76 -24.60 7.96
C LEU A 30 -8.06 -25.49 8.99
N TYR A 31 -8.79 -26.40 9.63
CA TYR A 31 -8.22 -27.29 10.65
C TYR A 31 -7.25 -28.30 10.02
N SER A 32 -7.48 -28.70 8.77
CA SER A 32 -6.51 -29.51 8.03
C SER A 32 -5.20 -28.75 7.79
N SER A 33 -5.28 -27.46 7.47
CA SER A 33 -4.10 -26.60 7.35
C SER A 33 -3.35 -26.50 8.69
N ILE A 34 -4.07 -26.30 9.80
CA ILE A 34 -3.47 -26.29 11.15
C ILE A 34 -2.74 -27.61 11.41
N ALA A 35 -3.39 -28.75 11.19
CA ALA A 35 -2.83 -30.08 11.41
C ALA A 35 -1.55 -30.30 10.60
N LEU A 36 -1.56 -29.98 9.30
CA LEU A 36 -0.42 -30.18 8.40
C LEU A 36 0.74 -29.20 8.68
N LYS A 37 0.45 -28.01 9.21
CA LYS A 37 1.47 -27.05 9.67
C LYS A 37 2.12 -27.48 10.98
N ILE A 38 1.39 -28.17 11.86
CA ILE A 38 1.93 -28.77 13.08
C ILE A 38 2.81 -29.97 12.72
N ASP A 39 2.31 -30.84 11.85
CA ASP A 39 2.99 -32.05 11.40
C ASP A 39 2.59 -32.41 9.95
N PRO A 40 3.49 -32.27 8.97
CA PRO A 40 3.22 -32.57 7.57
C PRO A 40 2.90 -34.04 7.27
N GLU A 41 3.30 -34.98 8.14
CA GLU A 41 3.07 -36.42 7.93
C GLU A 41 1.72 -36.90 8.50
N LEU A 42 0.98 -35.97 9.10
CA LEU A 42 -0.24 -36.27 9.83
C LEU A 42 -1.37 -36.70 8.88
N LYS A 43 -1.86 -37.92 9.09
CA LYS A 43 -2.87 -38.54 8.21
C LYS A 43 -4.27 -38.11 8.60
N ILE A 44 -4.81 -37.14 7.87
CA ILE A 44 -6.19 -36.67 8.03
C ILE A 44 -7.10 -37.50 7.12
N ARG A 45 -8.02 -38.29 7.68
CA ARG A 45 -9.01 -39.05 6.88
C ARG A 45 -10.36 -39.13 7.58
N SER A 46 -11.42 -38.83 6.82
CA SER A 46 -12.83 -39.08 7.17
C SER A 46 -13.26 -38.55 8.55
N MET A 47 -12.87 -37.32 8.88
CA MET A 47 -13.26 -36.64 10.13
C MET A 47 -14.17 -35.45 9.81
N SER A 48 -15.10 -35.15 10.71
CA SER A 48 -15.74 -33.83 10.75
C SER A 48 -14.73 -32.75 11.13
N ALA A 49 -15.09 -31.47 10.98
CA ALA A 49 -14.22 -30.37 11.40
C ALA A 49 -13.99 -30.41 12.93
N GLU A 50 -15.04 -30.67 13.71
CA GLU A 50 -15.00 -30.76 15.17
C GLU A 50 -14.13 -31.93 15.63
N GLU A 51 -14.26 -33.10 14.98
CA GLU A 51 -13.41 -34.27 15.24
C GLU A 51 -11.94 -34.00 14.93
N LEU A 52 -11.67 -33.28 13.84
CA LEU A 52 -10.32 -32.90 13.45
C LEU A 52 -9.69 -31.92 14.45
N LEU A 53 -10.44 -30.92 14.91
CA LEU A 53 -9.96 -29.99 15.95
C LEU A 53 -9.63 -30.74 17.25
N ALA A 54 -10.52 -31.60 17.71
CA ALA A 54 -10.30 -32.42 18.90
C ALA A 54 -9.09 -33.36 18.73
N PHE A 55 -8.91 -33.93 17.53
CA PHE A 55 -7.75 -34.74 17.18
C PHE A 55 -6.44 -33.93 17.26
N ILE A 56 -6.40 -32.73 16.70
CA ILE A 56 -5.23 -31.83 16.75
C ILE A 56 -4.84 -31.53 18.20
N LEU A 57 -5.81 -31.14 19.02
CA LEU A 57 -5.57 -30.81 20.43
C LEU A 57 -5.02 -32.02 21.23
N ARG A 58 -5.55 -33.23 20.98
CA ARG A 58 -5.01 -34.47 21.56
C ARG A 58 -3.60 -34.77 21.06
N TYR A 59 -3.34 -34.57 19.77
CA TYR A 59 -2.04 -34.80 19.16
C TYR A 59 -0.97 -33.91 19.78
N LEU A 60 -1.24 -32.60 19.86
CA LEU A 60 -0.36 -31.62 20.51
C LEU A 60 -0.03 -32.02 21.95
N ARG A 61 -1.01 -32.50 22.71
CA ARG A 61 -0.80 -32.96 24.08
C ARG A 61 0.05 -34.24 24.15
N GLN A 62 -0.31 -35.26 23.39
CA GLN A 62 0.38 -36.56 23.41
C GLN A 62 1.84 -36.45 22.97
N LYS A 63 2.15 -35.52 22.09
CA LYS A 63 3.50 -35.26 21.58
C LYS A 63 4.24 -34.16 22.34
N GLU A 64 3.62 -33.60 23.39
CA GLU A 64 4.17 -32.47 24.15
C GLU A 64 4.59 -31.29 23.26
N ILE A 65 3.86 -31.06 22.17
CA ILE A 65 4.08 -29.96 21.23
C ILE A 65 3.27 -28.76 21.70
N TYR A 66 3.94 -27.65 21.98
CA TYR A 66 3.35 -26.37 22.31
C TYR A 66 3.18 -25.48 21.09
N THR A 67 2.07 -24.76 21.00
CA THR A 67 1.76 -23.99 19.80
C THR A 67 1.25 -22.59 20.13
N VAL A 68 1.68 -21.61 19.34
CA VAL A 68 0.96 -20.32 19.19
C VAL A 68 0.33 -20.29 17.81
N ILE A 69 -0.94 -19.91 17.74
CA ILE A 69 -1.68 -19.81 16.47
C ILE A 69 -1.91 -18.33 16.16
N THR A 70 -1.46 -17.89 14.99
CA THR A 70 -1.76 -16.58 14.42
C THR A 70 -2.78 -16.72 13.31
N VAL A 71 -3.85 -15.96 13.38
CA VAL A 71 -4.97 -15.97 12.45
C VAL A 71 -5.09 -14.59 11.82
N ASP A 72 -4.79 -14.49 10.53
CA ASP A 72 -4.77 -13.24 9.76
C ASP A 72 -6.01 -13.08 8.86
N GLU A 73 -6.32 -11.83 8.52
CA GLU A 73 -7.47 -11.40 7.71
C GLU A 73 -8.84 -11.86 8.27
N VAL A 74 -9.00 -11.78 9.60
CA VAL A 74 -10.22 -12.24 10.30
C VAL A 74 -11.45 -11.42 9.91
N ASP A 75 -11.29 -10.11 9.78
CA ASP A 75 -12.34 -9.19 9.35
C ASP A 75 -12.85 -9.52 7.94
N TYR A 76 -11.95 -9.93 7.04
CA TYR A 76 -12.33 -10.37 5.69
C TYR A 76 -13.17 -11.66 5.74
N TYR A 77 -12.72 -12.64 6.52
CA TYR A 77 -13.44 -13.91 6.69
C TYR A 77 -14.86 -13.69 7.22
N LEU A 78 -15.02 -12.90 8.27
CA LEU A 78 -16.34 -12.63 8.87
C LEU A 78 -17.28 -11.95 7.89
N LYS A 79 -16.78 -10.99 7.10
CA LYS A 79 -17.56 -10.29 6.06
C LYS A 79 -18.02 -11.22 4.94
N CYS A 80 -17.16 -12.14 4.49
CA CYS A 80 -17.45 -13.05 3.38
C CYS A 80 -18.28 -14.27 3.81
N ALA A 81 -17.87 -14.96 4.87
CA ALA A 81 -18.51 -16.19 5.34
C ALA A 81 -19.80 -15.94 6.12
N ARG A 82 -19.98 -14.74 6.68
CA ARG A 82 -21.10 -14.38 7.57
C ARG A 82 -21.30 -15.37 8.73
N SER A 83 -20.21 -15.94 9.23
CA SER A 83 -20.19 -16.90 10.32
C SER A 83 -19.01 -16.60 11.25
N THR A 84 -19.23 -16.74 12.56
CA THR A 84 -18.20 -16.62 13.59
C THR A 84 -17.68 -17.98 14.05
N ASP A 85 -18.15 -19.09 13.48
CA ASP A 85 -17.93 -20.46 13.99
C ASP A 85 -16.44 -20.80 14.18
N VAL A 86 -15.58 -20.35 13.26
CA VAL A 86 -14.12 -20.53 13.37
C VAL A 86 -13.54 -19.78 14.56
N ILE A 87 -13.99 -18.53 14.77
CA ILE A 87 -13.50 -17.69 15.87
C ILE A 87 -13.99 -18.30 17.19
N TYR A 88 -15.24 -18.75 17.23
CA TYR A 88 -15.81 -19.48 18.35
C TYR A 88 -14.97 -20.72 18.70
N ASP A 89 -14.78 -21.62 17.73
CA ASP A 89 -14.06 -22.88 17.90
C ASP A 89 -12.62 -22.64 18.40
N LEU A 90 -11.91 -21.65 17.84
CA LEU A 90 -10.55 -21.31 18.23
C LEU A 90 -10.48 -20.67 19.63
N THR A 91 -11.34 -19.69 19.92
CA THR A 91 -11.32 -19.00 21.22
C THR A 91 -11.75 -19.90 22.38
N ARG A 92 -12.46 -21.00 22.10
CA ARG A 92 -12.96 -21.97 23.10
C ARG A 92 -12.30 -23.34 23.04
N MET A 93 -11.13 -23.46 22.40
CA MET A 93 -10.41 -24.74 22.34
C MET A 93 -10.13 -25.36 23.72
N ASN A 94 -9.98 -24.53 24.75
CA ASN A 94 -9.78 -24.98 26.14
C ASN A 94 -11.03 -25.63 26.76
N GLU A 95 -12.22 -25.40 26.19
CA GLU A 95 -13.48 -26.02 26.63
C GLU A 95 -13.71 -27.40 25.98
N VAL A 96 -12.94 -27.76 24.93
CA VAL A 96 -13.08 -29.05 24.21
C VAL A 96 -12.78 -30.24 25.12
N PHE A 97 -11.80 -30.11 26.03
CA PHE A 97 -11.47 -31.11 27.03
C PHE A 97 -11.53 -30.49 28.42
N PHE A 98 -12.71 -30.54 29.06
CA PHE A 98 -12.92 -29.97 30.39
C PHE A 98 -11.92 -30.51 31.42
N GLY A 99 -11.16 -29.58 32.02
CA GLY A 99 -10.19 -29.88 33.08
C GLY A 99 -8.85 -30.41 32.58
N GLU A 100 -8.64 -30.55 31.27
CA GLU A 100 -7.37 -30.97 30.69
C GLU A 100 -6.68 -29.77 30.02
N PRO A 101 -5.40 -29.51 30.30
CA PRO A 101 -4.68 -28.46 29.60
C PRO A 101 -4.55 -28.80 28.11
N ILE A 102 -4.68 -27.78 27.28
CA ILE A 102 -4.31 -27.84 25.87
C ILE A 102 -2.93 -27.21 25.69
N ASN A 103 -2.13 -27.75 24.78
CA ASN A 103 -0.80 -27.20 24.49
C ASN A 103 -0.86 -26.03 23.48
N VAL A 104 -2.00 -25.35 23.36
CA VAL A 104 -2.09 -24.09 22.62
C VAL A 104 -1.87 -22.96 23.62
N LEU A 105 -0.70 -22.31 23.54
CA LEU A 105 -0.24 -21.30 24.48
C LEU A 105 -0.89 -19.92 24.25
N GLY A 106 -1.30 -19.63 23.02
CA GLY A 106 -1.88 -18.33 22.70
C GLY A 106 -2.44 -18.26 21.29
N LEU A 107 -3.38 -17.33 21.13
CA LEU A 107 -4.02 -16.98 19.88
C LEU A 107 -3.75 -15.51 19.57
N ILE A 108 -3.36 -15.22 18.33
CA ILE A 108 -3.16 -13.87 17.82
C ILE A 108 -4.09 -13.69 16.64
N PHE A 109 -5.02 -12.75 16.72
CA PHE A 109 -5.91 -12.41 15.61
C PHE A 109 -5.45 -11.09 15.00
N ILE A 110 -5.29 -11.07 13.68
CA ILE A 110 -4.92 -9.90 12.90
C ILE A 110 -6.12 -9.55 12.02
N ALA A 111 -6.51 -8.29 12.07
CA ALA A 111 -7.63 -7.73 11.33
C ALA A 111 -7.30 -6.30 10.92
N ARG A 112 -7.82 -5.86 9.77
CA ARG A 112 -7.65 -4.47 9.31
C ARG A 112 -8.73 -3.56 9.89
N ASP A 113 -9.96 -4.04 9.92
CA ASP A 113 -11.11 -3.29 10.42
C ASP A 113 -11.45 -3.68 11.87
N PRO A 114 -11.26 -2.81 12.88
CA PRO A 114 -11.52 -3.12 14.29
C PRO A 114 -13.00 -3.43 14.60
N GLU A 115 -13.95 -3.03 13.74
CA GLU A 115 -15.39 -3.30 13.92
C GLU A 115 -15.74 -4.79 13.81
N TRP A 116 -14.81 -5.62 13.33
CA TRP A 116 -14.99 -7.08 13.29
C TRP A 116 -15.38 -7.68 14.64
N ARG A 117 -14.88 -7.07 15.72
CA ARG A 117 -15.19 -7.50 17.09
C ARG A 117 -16.66 -7.29 17.43
N ASP A 118 -17.32 -6.34 16.80
CA ASP A 118 -18.74 -6.08 17.01
C ASP A 118 -19.65 -7.16 16.41
N MET A 119 -19.11 -8.01 15.55
CA MET A 119 -19.80 -9.19 15.01
C MET A 119 -19.73 -10.39 15.96
N LEU A 120 -18.80 -10.40 16.91
CA LEU A 120 -18.64 -11.49 17.86
C LEU A 120 -19.68 -11.42 18.98
N ASP A 121 -20.08 -12.58 19.47
CA ASP A 121 -20.92 -12.68 20.67
C ASP A 121 -20.14 -12.28 21.95
N PRO A 122 -20.84 -11.97 23.06
CA PRO A 122 -20.16 -11.57 24.29
C PRO A 122 -19.17 -12.59 24.87
N ALA A 123 -19.40 -13.90 24.65
CA ALA A 123 -18.55 -14.97 25.17
C ALA A 123 -17.25 -15.11 24.36
N GLU A 124 -17.34 -15.04 23.03
CA GLU A 124 -16.22 -14.98 22.09
C GLU A 124 -15.33 -13.77 22.40
N ARG A 125 -15.94 -12.57 22.56
CA ARG A 125 -15.19 -11.34 22.90
C ARG A 125 -14.47 -11.44 24.24
N SER A 126 -15.08 -12.10 25.23
CA SER A 126 -14.48 -12.29 26.54
C SER A 126 -13.27 -13.23 26.47
N SER A 127 -13.34 -14.28 25.65
CA SER A 127 -12.31 -15.31 25.51
C SER A 127 -11.13 -14.87 24.64
N LEU A 128 -11.38 -14.03 23.63
CA LEU A 128 -10.35 -13.37 22.80
C LEU A 128 -9.35 -12.55 23.63
N GLY A 129 -9.72 -12.17 24.85
CA GLY A 129 -8.90 -11.39 25.75
C GLY A 129 -9.01 -9.88 25.52
N ARG A 130 -8.33 -9.12 26.38
CA ARG A 130 -8.39 -7.65 26.41
C ARG A 130 -7.15 -6.97 25.84
N ILE A 131 -6.13 -7.74 25.44
CA ILE A 131 -4.88 -7.20 24.89
C ILE A 131 -5.11 -6.90 23.42
N ILE A 132 -5.13 -5.61 23.08
CA ILE A 132 -5.31 -5.12 21.71
C ILE A 132 -4.08 -4.29 21.37
N VAL A 133 -3.39 -4.68 20.31
CA VAL A 133 -2.26 -3.92 19.77
C VAL A 133 -2.75 -3.18 18.53
N ASN A 134 -2.89 -1.87 18.66
CA ASN A 134 -3.34 -1.01 17.56
C ASN A 134 -2.13 -0.52 16.75
N PHE A 135 -2.09 -0.90 15.47
CA PHE A 135 -1.12 -0.39 14.51
C PHE A 135 -1.70 0.86 13.85
N LYS A 136 -1.18 2.03 14.23
CA LYS A 136 -1.57 3.30 13.60
C LYS A 136 -0.95 3.37 12.19
N PRO A 137 -1.61 4.03 11.23
CA PRO A 137 -1.00 4.33 9.94
C PRO A 137 0.35 5.04 10.11
N TYR A 138 1.29 4.72 9.24
CA TYR A 138 2.60 5.35 9.27
C TYR A 138 2.49 6.84 8.95
N THR A 139 3.23 7.67 9.68
CA THR A 139 3.44 9.05 9.26
C THR A 139 4.30 9.09 8.00
N ARG A 140 4.19 10.16 7.21
CA ARG A 140 5.03 10.39 6.02
C ARG A 140 6.53 10.17 6.30
N GLY A 141 7.04 10.66 7.42
CA GLY A 141 8.44 10.47 7.82
C GLY A 141 8.78 8.99 8.04
N GLN A 142 7.90 8.23 8.69
CA GLN A 142 8.10 6.79 8.87
C GLN A 142 8.03 6.02 7.56
N VAL A 143 7.16 6.42 6.61
CA VAL A 143 7.13 5.84 5.26
C VAL A 143 8.48 6.09 4.57
N TYR A 144 9.00 7.32 4.63
CA TYR A 144 10.33 7.64 4.11
C TYR A 144 11.42 6.77 4.74
N ASP A 145 11.46 6.65 6.07
CA ASP A 145 12.48 5.86 6.77
C ASP A 145 12.45 4.38 6.34
N ILE A 146 11.24 3.82 6.17
CA ILE A 146 11.05 2.44 5.69
C ILE A 146 11.55 2.32 4.25
N LEU A 147 11.17 3.24 3.37
CA LEU A 147 11.59 3.23 1.97
C LEU A 147 13.11 3.40 1.84
N GLU A 148 13.71 4.28 2.63
CA GLU A 148 15.16 4.48 2.65
C GLU A 148 15.89 3.21 3.08
N TYR A 149 15.43 2.57 4.17
CA TYR A 149 15.99 1.31 4.63
C TYR A 149 15.90 0.23 3.54
N ARG A 150 14.72 0.07 2.93
CA ARG A 150 14.49 -0.93 1.87
C ARG A 150 15.25 -0.63 0.59
N ALA A 151 15.37 0.64 0.21
CA ALA A 151 16.14 1.06 -0.95
C ALA A 151 17.63 0.70 -0.78
N ARG A 152 18.19 0.84 0.43
CA ARG A 152 19.57 0.42 0.72
C ARG A 152 19.79 -1.08 0.62
N GLU A 153 18.77 -1.90 0.91
CA GLU A 153 18.85 -3.36 0.77
C GLU A 153 18.72 -3.81 -0.69
N ALA A 154 17.93 -3.09 -1.51
CA ALA A 154 17.51 -3.57 -2.82
C ALA A 154 18.20 -2.87 -4.02
N PHE A 155 18.60 -1.61 -3.89
CA PHE A 155 19.17 -0.81 -4.98
C PHE A 155 20.68 -0.62 -4.83
N VAL A 156 21.35 -0.41 -5.96
CA VAL A 156 22.75 0.05 -5.98
C VAL A 156 22.83 1.42 -5.30
N ALA A 157 23.90 1.64 -4.52
CA ALA A 157 24.11 2.90 -3.81
C ALA A 157 24.06 4.10 -4.77
N GLY A 158 23.19 5.07 -4.47
CA GLY A 158 23.01 6.28 -5.28
C GLY A 158 22.07 6.12 -6.50
N ALA A 159 21.49 4.94 -6.73
CA ALA A 159 20.52 4.72 -7.80
C ALA A 159 19.15 5.39 -7.53
N VAL A 160 18.80 5.59 -6.26
CA VAL A 160 17.57 6.28 -5.83
C VAL A 160 17.96 7.48 -4.98
N SER A 161 17.49 8.67 -5.36
CA SER A 161 17.73 9.90 -4.60
C SER A 161 16.75 10.05 -3.44
N SER A 162 17.11 10.86 -2.43
CA SER A 162 16.19 11.21 -1.34
C SER A 162 14.92 11.89 -1.85
N GLU A 163 15.01 12.70 -2.90
CA GLU A 163 13.87 13.39 -3.51
C GLU A 163 12.85 12.39 -4.09
N VAL A 164 13.30 11.29 -4.69
CA VAL A 164 12.42 10.20 -5.13
C VAL A 164 11.73 9.53 -3.94
N LEU A 165 12.48 9.20 -2.89
CA LEU A 165 11.93 8.57 -1.68
C LEU A 165 10.92 9.48 -0.96
N GLU A 166 11.23 10.77 -0.84
CA GLU A 166 10.35 11.79 -0.27
C GLU A 166 9.06 11.91 -1.08
N TYR A 167 9.15 11.90 -2.41
CA TYR A 167 7.97 11.96 -3.28
C TYR A 167 7.09 10.72 -3.14
N VAL A 168 7.67 9.51 -3.18
CA VAL A 168 6.91 8.27 -2.98
C VAL A 168 6.26 8.23 -1.59
N ALA A 169 6.96 8.68 -0.55
CA ALA A 169 6.41 8.77 0.80
C ALA A 169 5.26 9.78 0.90
N GLU A 170 5.36 10.93 0.22
CA GLU A 170 4.27 11.92 0.14
C GLU A 170 3.03 11.30 -0.50
N VAL A 171 3.17 10.76 -1.71
CA VAL A 171 2.06 10.19 -2.48
C VAL A 171 1.40 9.04 -1.69
N THR A 172 2.20 8.21 -1.03
CA THR A 172 1.68 7.11 -0.21
C THR A 172 0.87 7.63 0.98
N ALA A 173 1.35 8.68 1.64
CA ALA A 173 0.67 9.26 2.80
C ALA A 173 -0.65 9.93 2.40
N GLU A 174 -0.69 10.62 1.27
CA GLU A 174 -1.84 11.39 0.80
C GLU A 174 -2.89 10.54 0.09
N HIS A 175 -2.48 9.58 -0.74
CA HIS A 175 -3.39 8.87 -1.64
C HIS A 175 -3.57 7.39 -1.29
N ALA A 176 -2.59 6.75 -0.63
CA ALA A 176 -2.62 5.31 -0.35
C ALA A 176 -2.85 4.98 1.13
N ASN A 177 -3.36 5.92 1.94
CA ASN A 177 -3.57 5.75 3.38
C ASN A 177 -2.32 5.25 4.12
N SER A 178 -1.13 5.66 3.67
CA SER A 178 0.16 5.20 4.21
C SER A 178 0.39 3.68 4.09
N ASP A 179 -0.18 3.01 3.06
CA ASP A 179 0.09 1.61 2.76
C ASP A 179 1.53 1.43 2.25
N ILE A 180 2.38 0.83 3.09
CA ILE A 180 3.79 0.57 2.76
C ILE A 180 3.94 -0.37 1.57
N ARG A 181 3.01 -1.30 1.34
CA ARG A 181 3.09 -2.20 0.18
C ARG A 181 2.95 -1.42 -1.11
N PHE A 182 2.00 -0.47 -1.16
CA PHE A 182 1.88 0.45 -2.29
C PHE A 182 3.18 1.22 -2.51
N ALA A 183 3.76 1.80 -1.44
CA ALA A 183 5.00 2.55 -1.55
C ALA A 183 6.17 1.72 -2.10
N LEU A 184 6.30 0.47 -1.63
CA LEU A 184 7.34 -0.45 -2.08
C LEU A 184 7.10 -0.92 -3.51
N ASP A 185 5.85 -1.19 -3.89
CA ASP A 185 5.48 -1.56 -5.26
C ASP A 185 5.79 -0.42 -6.23
N VAL A 186 5.43 0.82 -5.90
CA VAL A 186 5.76 2.01 -6.70
C VAL A 186 7.27 2.11 -6.91
N LEU A 187 8.06 1.98 -5.84
CA LEU A 187 9.52 2.07 -5.94
C LEU A 187 10.12 0.90 -6.75
N TYR A 188 9.60 -0.31 -6.55
CA TYR A 188 10.02 -1.50 -7.28
C TYR A 188 9.75 -1.38 -8.79
N TYR A 189 8.53 -1.01 -9.18
CA TYR A 189 8.19 -0.82 -10.58
C TYR A 189 8.93 0.36 -11.20
N ALA A 190 9.18 1.44 -10.45
CA ALA A 190 9.97 2.58 -10.95
C ALA A 190 11.44 2.19 -11.18
N GLY A 191 11.99 1.34 -10.31
CA GLY A 191 13.30 0.70 -10.49
C GLY A 191 13.38 -0.13 -11.76
N ASN A 192 12.44 -1.05 -11.94
CA ASN A 192 12.36 -1.90 -13.13
C ASN A 192 12.19 -1.07 -14.42
N LEU A 193 11.39 0.00 -14.36
CA LEU A 193 11.21 0.90 -15.50
C LEU A 193 12.51 1.63 -15.85
N ALA A 194 13.25 2.10 -14.84
CA ALA A 194 14.57 2.72 -15.05
C ALA A 194 15.54 1.74 -15.70
N GLU A 195 15.62 0.51 -15.19
CA GLU A 195 16.49 -0.54 -15.72
C GLU A 195 16.14 -0.89 -17.17
N ASN A 196 14.85 -1.08 -17.46
CA ASN A 196 14.36 -1.37 -18.83
C ASN A 196 14.68 -0.25 -19.82
N GLN A 197 14.78 0.99 -19.35
CA GLN A 197 15.17 2.15 -20.17
C GLN A 197 16.70 2.35 -20.24
N GLY A 198 17.48 1.51 -19.56
CA GLY A 198 18.94 1.65 -19.46
C GLY A 198 19.39 2.86 -18.63
N ALA A 199 18.52 3.38 -17.76
CA ALA A 199 18.83 4.50 -16.88
C ALA A 199 19.59 4.02 -15.64
N GLU A 200 20.69 4.69 -15.29
CA GLU A 200 21.48 4.36 -14.10
C GLU A 200 20.78 4.72 -12.78
N LYS A 201 19.75 5.59 -12.84
CA LYS A 201 19.04 6.11 -11.67
C LYS A 201 17.53 6.12 -11.89
N VAL A 202 16.80 5.93 -10.79
CA VAL A 202 15.36 6.14 -10.74
C VAL A 202 15.09 7.65 -10.73
N SER A 203 14.33 8.14 -11.70
CA SER A 203 13.89 9.53 -11.79
C SER A 203 12.47 9.68 -11.25
N LEU A 204 12.08 10.92 -10.95
CA LEU A 204 10.68 11.23 -10.62
C LEU A 204 9.71 10.89 -11.76
N ASP A 205 10.16 10.96 -13.01
CA ASP A 205 9.33 10.59 -14.16
C ASP A 205 9.10 9.08 -14.26
N HIS A 206 10.03 8.25 -13.78
CA HIS A 206 9.75 6.81 -13.63
C HIS A 206 8.66 6.57 -12.58
N VAL A 207 8.71 7.29 -11.45
CA VAL A 207 7.67 7.21 -10.41
C VAL A 207 6.32 7.70 -10.95
N ARG A 208 6.28 8.87 -11.59
CA ARG A 208 5.05 9.41 -12.20
C ARG A 208 4.45 8.47 -13.25
N ALA A 209 5.29 7.80 -14.05
CA ALA A 209 4.81 6.80 -15.01
C ALA A 209 4.11 5.63 -14.30
N VAL A 210 4.75 5.07 -13.27
CA VAL A 210 4.19 3.95 -12.50
C VAL A 210 2.90 4.36 -11.79
N LEU A 211 2.86 5.54 -11.19
CA LEU A 211 1.64 6.06 -10.57
C LEU A 211 0.51 6.22 -11.59
N GLY A 212 0.82 6.69 -12.81
CA GLY A 212 -0.14 6.77 -13.91
C GLY A 212 -0.67 5.43 -14.40
N ASP A 213 0.15 4.38 -14.30
CA ASP A 213 -0.26 3.01 -14.66
C ASP A 213 -1.11 2.35 -13.57
N LEU A 214 -0.79 2.61 -12.29
CA LEU A 214 -1.52 2.05 -11.14
C LEU A 214 -2.85 2.77 -10.89
N GLU A 215 -2.87 4.08 -11.02
CA GLU A 215 -4.02 4.93 -10.78
C GLU A 215 -4.09 6.05 -11.84
N PRO A 216 -4.60 5.76 -13.04
CA PRO A 216 -4.72 6.74 -14.11
C PRO A 216 -5.67 7.87 -13.71
N SER A 217 -5.14 9.06 -13.45
CA SER A 217 -5.91 10.23 -13.03
C SER A 217 -6.07 11.31 -14.10
N ILE A 218 -5.16 11.36 -15.09
CA ILE A 218 -5.15 12.40 -16.12
C ILE A 218 -5.19 11.74 -17.49
N THR A 219 -6.22 12.04 -18.28
CA THR A 219 -6.35 11.57 -19.66
C THR A 219 -5.89 12.63 -20.66
N SER A 220 -5.57 12.20 -21.88
CA SER A 220 -5.29 13.13 -22.98
C SER A 220 -6.49 14.03 -23.29
N GLU A 221 -7.72 13.54 -23.09
CA GLU A 221 -8.95 14.33 -23.30
C GLU A 221 -9.08 15.46 -22.27
N ASP A 222 -8.76 15.19 -21.00
CA ASP A 222 -8.74 16.22 -19.94
C ASP A 222 -7.82 17.37 -20.32
N ILE A 223 -6.63 17.06 -20.83
CA ILE A 223 -5.66 18.07 -21.29
C ILE A 223 -6.18 18.82 -22.54
N ILE A 224 -6.80 18.13 -23.49
CA ILE A 224 -7.34 18.75 -24.71
C ILE A 224 -8.47 19.75 -24.38
N THR A 225 -9.33 19.42 -23.42
CA THR A 225 -10.48 20.27 -23.04
C THR A 225 -10.10 21.53 -22.24
N LEU A 226 -8.86 21.65 -21.77
CA LEU A 226 -8.36 22.86 -21.12
C LEU A 226 -8.50 24.09 -22.01
N ASN A 227 -8.71 25.27 -21.43
CA ASN A 227 -8.61 26.50 -22.21
C ASN A 227 -7.15 26.84 -22.56
N GLY A 228 -6.93 27.79 -23.49
CA GLY A 228 -5.59 28.15 -23.95
C GLY A 228 -4.65 28.56 -22.80
N ASP A 229 -5.12 29.46 -21.92
CA ASP A 229 -4.32 29.93 -20.78
C ASP A 229 -3.98 28.81 -19.79
N GLU A 230 -4.92 27.90 -19.52
CA GLU A 230 -4.68 26.70 -18.70
C GLU A 230 -3.60 25.80 -19.31
N LYS A 231 -3.59 25.61 -20.64
CA LYS A 231 -2.55 24.83 -21.32
C LYS A 231 -1.17 25.48 -21.20
N TYR A 232 -1.08 26.81 -21.36
CA TYR A 232 0.18 27.54 -21.21
C TYR A 232 0.71 27.49 -19.77
N VAL A 233 -0.16 27.63 -18.77
CA VAL A 233 0.21 27.50 -17.35
C VAL A 233 0.65 26.07 -17.02
N LEU A 234 -0.05 25.05 -17.52
CA LEU A 234 0.34 23.65 -17.32
C LEU A 234 1.67 23.32 -18.00
N MET A 235 1.91 23.88 -19.19
CA MET A 235 3.19 23.75 -19.89
C MET A 235 4.33 24.34 -19.05
N ALA A 236 4.14 25.56 -18.51
CA ALA A 236 5.12 26.19 -17.66
C ALA A 236 5.45 25.36 -16.42
N LEU A 237 4.43 24.81 -15.77
CA LEU A 237 4.62 23.90 -14.64
C LEU A 237 5.41 22.63 -15.03
N ALA A 238 5.06 21.99 -16.15
CA ALA A 238 5.75 20.79 -16.61
C ALA A 238 7.23 21.06 -16.94
N LEU A 239 7.52 22.20 -17.56
CA LEU A 239 8.90 22.62 -17.86
C LEU A 239 9.69 22.91 -16.59
N GLU A 240 9.09 23.60 -15.61
CA GLU A 240 9.74 23.93 -14.34
C GLU A 240 10.08 22.68 -13.53
N LEU A 241 9.14 21.74 -13.42
CA LEU A 241 9.34 20.45 -12.74
C LEU A 241 10.45 19.64 -13.41
N LYS A 242 10.49 19.64 -14.75
CA LYS A 242 11.51 18.95 -15.53
C LYS A 242 12.89 19.57 -15.33
N ALA A 243 12.99 20.89 -15.42
CA ALA A 243 14.26 21.60 -15.30
C ALA A 243 14.87 21.49 -13.90
N GLY A 244 14.04 21.53 -12.86
CA GLY A 244 14.49 21.39 -11.48
C GLY A 244 14.75 19.95 -11.02
N GLU A 245 14.31 18.95 -11.79
CA GLU A 245 14.20 17.55 -11.35
C GLU A 245 13.40 17.39 -10.04
N ARG A 246 12.37 18.24 -9.85
CA ARG A 246 11.59 18.32 -8.61
C ARG A 246 10.20 17.73 -8.72
N ALA A 247 9.69 17.25 -7.58
CA ALA A 247 8.31 16.79 -7.46
C ALA A 247 7.32 17.96 -7.39
N PHE A 248 7.71 19.04 -6.72
CA PHE A 248 6.90 20.25 -6.50
C PHE A 248 7.76 21.50 -6.64
N VAL A 249 7.18 22.56 -7.20
CA VAL A 249 7.83 23.87 -7.45
C VAL A 249 7.01 25.01 -6.86
N ASP A 250 7.65 26.14 -6.59
CA ASP A 250 6.99 27.30 -6.01
C ASP A 250 6.17 28.06 -7.08
N LEU A 251 5.05 28.66 -6.67
CA LEU A 251 4.17 29.41 -7.59
C LEU A 251 4.89 30.56 -8.32
N GLU A 252 5.94 31.12 -7.72
CA GLU A 252 6.73 32.19 -8.34
C GLU A 252 7.55 31.66 -9.53
N ASP A 253 8.13 30.47 -9.40
CA ASP A 253 8.95 29.86 -10.44
C ASP A 253 8.07 29.55 -11.66
N VAL A 254 6.89 28.98 -11.42
CA VAL A 254 5.88 28.73 -12.47
C VAL A 254 5.45 30.02 -13.15
N TRP A 255 5.27 31.11 -12.40
CA TRP A 255 4.94 32.42 -12.97
C TRP A 255 6.06 32.99 -13.86
N GLY A 256 7.33 32.77 -13.48
CA GLY A 256 8.49 33.10 -14.30
C GLY A 256 8.42 32.39 -15.65
N THR A 257 8.38 31.06 -15.60
CA THR A 257 8.38 30.18 -16.77
C THR A 257 7.12 30.37 -17.64
N TYR A 258 5.98 30.69 -17.04
CA TYR A 258 4.76 31.02 -17.77
C TYR A 258 4.91 32.23 -18.69
N ARG A 259 5.62 33.27 -18.25
CA ARG A 259 5.86 34.46 -19.08
C ARG A 259 6.73 34.13 -20.28
N GLU A 260 7.74 33.28 -20.08
CA GLU A 260 8.63 32.81 -21.15
C GLU A 260 7.88 31.94 -22.15
N VAL A 261 7.03 31.03 -21.67
CA VAL A 261 6.14 30.21 -22.52
C VAL A 261 5.22 31.11 -23.34
N CYS A 262 4.56 32.11 -22.72
CA CYS A 262 3.72 33.05 -23.45
C CYS A 262 4.50 33.81 -24.54
N GLU A 263 5.72 34.25 -24.25
CA GLU A 263 6.59 34.93 -25.23
C GLU A 263 6.97 34.00 -26.39
N GLN A 264 7.39 32.77 -26.10
CA GLN A 264 7.72 31.75 -27.10
C GLN A 264 6.54 31.48 -28.05
N TYR A 265 5.32 31.42 -27.50
CA TYR A 265 4.11 31.23 -28.30
C TYR A 265 3.48 32.56 -28.78
N GLY A 266 4.10 33.72 -28.59
CA GLY A 266 3.58 35.00 -29.09
C GLY A 266 2.21 35.40 -28.53
N VAL A 267 1.88 34.93 -27.32
CA VAL A 267 0.63 35.23 -26.61
C VAL A 267 0.89 36.22 -25.49
N LYS A 268 -0.06 37.13 -25.23
CA LYS A 268 0.06 38.08 -24.12
C LYS A 268 -0.24 37.38 -22.79
N PRO A 269 0.68 37.38 -21.81
CA PRO A 269 0.43 36.73 -20.53
C PRO A 269 -0.68 37.42 -19.76
N VAL A 270 -1.56 36.63 -19.15
CA VAL A 270 -2.50 37.10 -18.13
C VAL A 270 -1.75 37.62 -16.90
N GLY A 271 -2.41 38.45 -16.08
CA GLY A 271 -1.80 38.95 -14.85
C GLY A 271 -1.54 37.84 -13.82
N ARG A 272 -0.56 38.04 -12.94
CA ARG A 272 -0.14 37.08 -11.91
C ARG A 272 -1.28 36.48 -11.09
N ARG A 273 -2.23 37.31 -10.65
CA ARG A 273 -3.40 36.84 -9.89
C ARG A 273 -4.22 35.82 -10.71
N ARG A 274 -4.40 36.08 -12.01
CA ARG A 274 -5.12 35.18 -12.91
C ARG A 274 -4.34 33.89 -13.16
N CYS A 275 -3.01 33.94 -13.26
CA CYS A 275 -2.19 32.74 -13.32
C CYS A 275 -2.41 31.82 -12.10
N ASN A 276 -2.46 32.38 -10.90
CA ASN A 276 -2.76 31.61 -9.68
C ASN A 276 -4.18 31.03 -9.70
N GLU A 277 -5.17 31.78 -10.22
CA GLU A 277 -6.53 31.27 -10.41
C GLU A 277 -6.57 30.10 -11.42
N LEU A 278 -5.75 30.13 -12.47
CA LEU A 278 -5.63 29.03 -13.45
C LEU A 278 -4.96 27.80 -12.84
N LEU A 279 -3.89 27.96 -12.05
CA LEU A 279 -3.30 26.85 -11.30
C LEU A 279 -4.32 26.23 -10.34
N HIS A 280 -5.09 27.06 -9.64
CA HIS A 280 -6.16 26.55 -8.78
C HIS A 280 -7.26 25.83 -9.59
N SER A 281 -7.63 26.33 -10.77
CA SER A 281 -8.56 25.64 -11.69
C SER A 281 -8.04 24.25 -12.07
N LEU A 282 -6.76 24.14 -12.43
CA LEU A 282 -6.12 22.86 -12.75
C LEU A 282 -6.11 21.90 -11.57
N TYR A 283 -5.89 22.40 -10.36
CA TYR A 283 -5.96 21.59 -9.14
C TYR A 283 -7.37 21.06 -8.90
N VAL A 284 -8.40 21.92 -9.02
CA VAL A 284 -9.81 21.51 -8.90
C VAL A 284 -10.19 20.46 -9.95
N LYS A 285 -9.59 20.51 -11.14
CA LYS A 285 -9.77 19.51 -12.19
C LYS A 285 -8.98 18.21 -11.96
N GLY A 286 -8.15 18.13 -10.92
CA GLY A 286 -7.32 16.95 -10.63
C GLY A 286 -6.13 16.77 -11.57
N ILE A 287 -5.72 17.82 -12.30
CA ILE A 287 -4.63 17.77 -13.28
C ILE A 287 -3.28 18.08 -12.62
N ILE A 288 -3.29 18.84 -11.53
CA ILE A 288 -2.10 19.18 -10.76
C ILE A 288 -2.36 18.94 -9.28
N ASP A 289 -1.29 18.77 -8.52
CA ASP A 289 -1.31 18.59 -7.07
C ASP A 289 -0.79 19.84 -6.38
N THR A 290 -1.20 20.04 -5.12
CA THR A 290 -0.72 21.15 -4.30
C THR A 290 -0.14 20.66 -2.98
N LYS A 291 0.99 21.25 -2.59
CA LYS A 291 1.65 21.02 -1.30
C LYS A 291 1.96 22.35 -0.64
N GLY A 292 1.06 22.81 0.22
CA GLY A 292 1.14 24.15 0.80
C GLY A 292 1.06 25.23 -0.30
N LEU A 293 2.15 25.98 -0.51
CA LEU A 293 2.27 26.98 -1.58
C LEU A 293 3.02 26.46 -2.82
N LYS A 294 3.24 25.15 -2.91
CA LYS A 294 3.90 24.51 -4.04
C LYS A 294 2.92 23.72 -4.88
N VAL A 295 3.26 23.54 -6.16
CA VAL A 295 2.45 22.81 -7.14
C VAL A 295 3.28 21.77 -7.86
N GLY A 296 2.64 20.67 -8.24
CA GLY A 296 3.27 19.53 -8.90
C GLY A 296 2.32 18.84 -9.88
N VAL A 297 2.82 17.84 -10.60
CA VAL A 297 2.02 16.95 -11.43
C VAL A 297 2.34 15.52 -11.03
N SER A 298 1.33 14.78 -10.59
CA SER A 298 1.41 13.34 -10.34
C SER A 298 0.83 12.53 -11.49
N SER A 299 1.17 11.25 -11.52
CA SER A 299 0.59 10.25 -12.44
C SER A 299 0.79 10.49 -13.95
N VAL A 300 1.58 11.50 -14.35
CA VAL A 300 2.01 11.70 -15.73
C VAL A 300 3.46 12.18 -15.76
N PRO A 301 4.38 11.49 -16.48
CA PRO A 301 5.75 11.98 -16.67
C PRO A 301 5.78 13.37 -17.29
N VAL A 302 6.52 14.31 -16.70
CA VAL A 302 6.52 15.70 -17.17
C VAL A 302 7.15 15.85 -18.56
N GLU A 303 8.05 14.93 -18.93
CA GLU A 303 8.56 14.84 -20.31
C GLU A 303 7.46 14.52 -21.32
N LYS A 304 6.57 13.57 -21.00
CA LYS A 304 5.46 13.19 -21.89
C LYS A 304 4.42 14.31 -21.95
N LEU A 305 4.10 14.91 -20.79
CA LEU A 305 3.13 16.00 -20.69
C LEU A 305 3.56 17.22 -21.50
N SER A 306 4.81 17.68 -21.34
CA SER A 306 5.34 18.83 -22.08
C SER A 306 5.32 18.61 -23.60
N ARG A 307 5.75 17.44 -24.08
CA ARG A 307 5.69 17.10 -25.51
C ARG A 307 4.25 17.08 -26.05
N PHE A 308 3.31 16.55 -25.27
CA PHE A 308 1.90 16.51 -25.68
C PHE A 308 1.29 17.92 -25.71
N LEU A 309 1.58 18.76 -24.71
CA LEU A 309 1.13 20.15 -24.69
C LEU A 309 1.69 20.96 -25.86
N ASP A 310 2.97 20.77 -26.22
CA ASP A 310 3.58 21.47 -27.36
C ASP A 310 2.86 21.13 -28.67
N TYR A 311 2.54 19.84 -28.87
CA TYR A 311 1.77 19.38 -30.02
C TYR A 311 0.36 20.00 -30.06
N VAL A 312 -0.36 19.98 -28.93
CA VAL A 312 -1.73 20.51 -28.85
C VAL A 312 -1.76 22.04 -29.04
N ILE A 313 -0.85 22.76 -28.40
CA ILE A 313 -0.72 24.22 -28.51
C ILE A 313 -0.36 24.63 -29.93
N SER A 314 0.56 23.92 -30.59
CA SER A 314 0.96 24.22 -31.96
C SER A 314 -0.20 24.07 -32.95
N ARG A 315 -1.05 23.03 -32.81
CA ARG A 315 -2.23 22.86 -33.67
C ARG A 315 -3.29 23.94 -33.47
N LEU A 316 -3.47 24.42 -32.24
CA LEU A 316 -4.41 25.53 -31.97
C LEU A 316 -4.04 26.82 -32.72
N LYS A 317 -2.76 27.03 -33.03
CA LYS A 317 -2.32 28.19 -33.82
C LYS A 317 -2.54 28.04 -35.32
N GLU A 318 -2.60 26.82 -35.84
CA GLU A 318 -2.85 26.57 -37.26
C GLU A 318 -4.33 26.74 -37.64
N GLU A 319 -5.22 26.71 -36.64
CA GLU A 319 -6.68 26.84 -36.81
C GLU A 319 -7.20 28.29 -36.63
N ILE A 320 -6.32 29.27 -36.33
CA ILE A 320 -6.64 30.70 -36.15
C ILE A 320 -6.02 31.53 -37.28
#